data_AF-W3VQ78-F1
#
_entry.id   AF-W3VQ78-F1
#
_cell.length_a   1.000
_cell.length_b   1.000
_cell.length_c   1.000
_cell.angle_alpha   90.00
_cell.angle_beta   90.00
_cell.angle_gamma   90.00
#
_symmetry.space_group_name_H-M   'P 1'
#
loop_
_entity.id
_entity.type
_entity.pdbx_description
1 polymer ?
#
loop_
_entity_poly.entity_id
_entity_poly.type
_entity_poly.pdbx_seq_one_letter_code
_entity_poly.pdbx_strand_id
1 'polypeptide(L)'
;MPISSHFRRDATGQSVDRRRHVRSSAGMVAQNASATEEYHGLAAQATQLTRSAEKELAVRAEQPWPPGRHSKPVNPRSSVRARRGAELSLPNPTAPAPVRLCRAKEPPHPRPPGPPLRSNHPVPASCSALRLILEACLPALSPAATAGHKPLLHQTKMRYIIRDDKAAVGKYVAEYVAKRINAHFEVTDRPFVLGCPTGSSPLETYKTLIQIHREGRISFKNVITFNMDEYVSLPKSHPESYHSFMWNNFFSHIDIQPQNVHILDGNAPDLVAECNDYEAKIQAVGGIDLFMAGVGSDGHIAFNEPGSSLASRTRIKTLAYDTVLDNSRFFDNDPLKVPRMALTVGVQTVMDAREILVIIVGQHKAHALAKCVEEGVNHMNTVSCIQLHPNALLVSDEDATSELRVRTVRYFKGIERAQEEIEKLYGLHGHKKSPSSGGSPVVNGSIN
;
A
#
# COMPACT_ATOMS: atom_id res chain seq x y z
N MET A 1 -60.34 24.81 21.47
CA MET A 1 -60.72 24.20 22.77
C MET A 1 -59.69 23.12 23.12
N PRO A 2 -59.34 22.95 24.41
CA PRO A 2 -57.96 22.72 24.84
C PRO A 2 -57.68 21.26 25.22
N ILE A 3 -56.41 20.87 25.24
CA ILE A 3 -55.95 19.73 26.06
C ILE A 3 -54.73 20.18 26.88
N SER A 4 -54.82 19.85 28.15
CA SER A 4 -54.13 20.39 29.31
C SER A 4 -52.67 19.98 29.44
N SER A 5 -51.85 20.90 29.97
CA SER A 5 -50.54 20.60 30.54
C SER A 5 -50.70 20.29 32.03
N HIS A 6 -50.52 19.03 32.42
CA HIS A 6 -50.29 18.66 33.81
C HIS A 6 -48.80 18.71 34.14
N PHE A 7 -48.46 19.61 35.07
CA PHE A 7 -47.21 19.61 35.81
C PHE A 7 -47.19 18.43 36.78
N ARG A 8 -46.18 17.56 36.70
CA ARG A 8 -45.67 16.82 37.85
C ARG A 8 -44.24 17.29 38.14
N ARG A 9 -44.00 17.65 39.39
CA ARG A 9 -42.67 17.82 39.98
C ARG A 9 -42.23 16.50 40.59
N ASP A 10 -40.93 16.23 40.52
CA ASP A 10 -40.13 15.38 41.41
C ASP A 10 -38.69 15.93 41.33
N ALA A 11 -37.76 15.76 42.27
CA ALA A 11 -37.79 15.47 43.70
C ALA A 11 -36.35 15.71 44.23
N THR A 12 -35.78 16.90 44.03
CA THR A 12 -34.48 17.29 44.63
C THR A 12 -34.49 18.80 44.85
N GLY A 13 -34.67 19.24 46.08
CA GLY A 13 -34.79 20.65 46.43
C GLY A 13 -33.47 21.43 46.30
N GLN A 14 -33.06 21.77 45.08
CA GLN A 14 -31.97 22.74 44.82
C GLN A 14 -32.33 23.70 43.68
N SER A 15 -32.26 25.01 43.98
CA SER A 15 -32.40 26.07 42.99
C SER A 15 -31.13 26.18 42.14
N VAL A 16 -31.24 25.96 40.83
CA VAL A 16 -30.12 26.19 39.90
C VAL A 16 -30.22 27.60 39.31
N ASP A 17 -29.23 28.42 39.66
CA ASP A 17 -29.03 29.79 39.18
C ASP A 17 -28.75 29.82 37.67
N ARG A 18 -29.67 30.42 36.89
CA ARG A 18 -29.59 30.58 35.43
C ARG A 18 -28.58 31.65 34.95
N ARG A 19 -27.75 32.23 35.83
CA ARG A 19 -26.76 33.26 35.42
C ARG A 19 -25.37 32.73 35.05
N ARG A 20 -25.07 31.43 35.17
CA ARG A 20 -23.75 30.87 34.82
C ARG A 20 -23.57 30.36 33.38
N HIS A 21 -24.64 30.14 32.62
CA HIS A 21 -24.53 29.60 31.24
C HIS A 21 -24.40 30.64 30.12
N VAL A 22 -24.44 31.94 30.42
CA VAL A 22 -24.24 32.99 29.41
C VAL A 22 -22.78 33.48 29.34
N ARG A 23 -21.93 33.11 30.32
CA ARG A 23 -20.50 33.48 30.32
C ARG A 23 -19.58 32.52 29.57
N SER A 24 -19.98 31.28 29.30
CA SER A 24 -19.13 30.29 28.60
C SER A 24 -19.19 30.40 27.07
N SER A 25 -20.29 30.90 26.50
CA SER A 25 -20.42 31.10 25.05
C SER A 25 -19.67 32.34 24.55
N ALA A 26 -19.64 33.43 25.33
CA ALA A 26 -18.87 34.63 24.99
C ALA A 26 -17.34 34.41 25.02
N GLY A 27 -16.85 33.53 25.92
CA GLY A 27 -15.43 33.17 26.01
C GLY A 27 -14.92 32.34 24.82
N MET A 28 -15.73 31.40 24.31
CA MET A 28 -15.37 30.60 23.13
C MET A 28 -15.36 31.42 21.83
N VAL A 29 -16.24 32.41 21.69
CA VAL A 29 -16.26 33.29 20.51
C VAL A 29 -15.04 34.22 20.49
N ALA A 30 -14.61 34.72 21.64
CA ALA A 30 -13.40 35.54 21.74
C ALA A 30 -12.10 34.75 21.47
N GLN A 31 -12.02 33.49 21.94
CA GLN A 31 -10.86 32.62 21.67
C GLN A 31 -10.77 32.18 20.20
N ASN A 32 -11.90 31.99 19.52
CA ASN A 32 -11.91 31.68 18.08
C ASN A 32 -11.54 32.90 17.23
N ALA A 33 -11.90 34.12 17.65
CA ALA A 33 -11.51 35.35 16.97
C ALA A 33 -10.01 35.64 17.09
N SER A 34 -9.41 35.42 18.27
CA SER A 34 -7.96 35.61 18.45
C SER A 34 -7.16 34.56 17.67
N ALA A 35 -7.63 33.32 17.60
CA ALA A 35 -6.99 32.27 16.82
C ALA A 35 -7.06 32.52 15.31
N THR A 36 -8.11 33.19 14.81
CA THR A 36 -8.22 33.56 13.39
C THR A 36 -7.30 34.73 13.03
N GLU A 37 -7.14 35.73 13.90
CA GLU A 37 -6.17 36.82 13.69
C GLU A 37 -4.72 36.30 13.69
N GLU A 38 -4.38 35.36 14.58
CA GLU A 38 -3.05 34.75 14.63
C GLU A 38 -2.75 33.92 13.38
N TYR A 39 -3.75 33.21 12.85
CA TYR A 39 -3.64 32.44 11.60
C TYR A 39 -3.45 33.35 10.37
N HIS A 40 -4.16 34.49 10.32
CA HIS A 40 -3.99 35.49 9.27
C HIS A 40 -2.61 36.17 9.34
N GLY A 41 -2.09 36.42 10.55
CA GLY A 41 -0.73 36.94 10.76
C GLY A 41 0.35 35.99 10.24
N LEU A 42 0.24 34.69 10.56
CA LEU A 42 1.17 33.66 10.09
C LEU A 42 1.13 33.47 8.57
N ALA A 43 -0.05 33.52 7.95
CA ALA A 43 -0.20 33.44 6.50
C ALA A 43 0.42 34.65 5.77
N ALA A 44 0.31 35.85 6.34
CA ALA A 44 0.95 37.06 5.81
C ALA A 44 2.49 36.96 5.90
N GLN A 45 3.01 36.45 7.01
CA GLN A 45 4.46 36.22 7.18
C GLN A 45 5.00 35.17 6.19
N ALA A 46 4.29 34.07 5.99
CA ALA A 46 4.66 33.04 5.02
C ALA A 46 4.73 33.60 3.59
N THR A 47 3.76 34.42 3.20
CA THR A 47 3.70 35.08 1.89
C THR A 47 4.85 36.06 1.69
N GLN A 48 5.24 36.79 2.74
CA GLN A 48 6.36 37.72 2.69
C GLN A 48 7.71 37.00 2.55
N LEU A 49 7.87 35.86 3.23
CA LEU A 49 9.05 35.01 3.09
C LEU A 49 9.17 34.40 1.68
N THR A 50 8.05 33.97 1.07
CA THR A 50 8.07 33.43 -0.30
C THR A 50 8.49 34.49 -1.31
N ARG A 51 7.93 35.71 -1.21
CA ARG A 51 8.31 36.83 -2.08
C ARG A 51 9.77 37.25 -1.92
N SER A 52 10.33 37.12 -0.71
CA SER A 52 11.74 37.42 -0.46
C SER A 52 12.65 36.36 -1.08
N ALA A 53 12.27 35.07 -0.99
CA ALA A 53 13.00 33.97 -1.62
C ALA A 53 12.96 34.04 -3.16
N GLU A 54 11.81 34.41 -3.74
CA GLU A 54 11.67 34.62 -5.18
C GLU A 54 12.56 35.76 -5.69
N LYS A 55 12.68 36.86 -4.92
CA LYS A 55 13.60 37.95 -5.24
C LYS A 55 15.07 37.53 -5.16
N GLU A 56 15.48 36.73 -4.18
CA GLU A 56 16.85 36.21 -4.12
C GLU A 56 17.19 35.26 -5.27
N LEU A 57 16.22 34.44 -5.70
CA LEU A 57 16.36 33.56 -6.86
C LEU A 57 16.46 34.35 -8.17
N ALA A 58 15.69 35.43 -8.34
CA ALA A 58 15.77 36.32 -9.50
C ALA A 58 17.14 37.01 -9.59
N VAL A 59 17.69 37.49 -8.46
CA VAL A 59 19.03 38.12 -8.41
C VAL A 59 20.15 37.12 -8.70
N ARG A 60 19.98 35.83 -8.36
CA ARG A 60 20.94 34.77 -8.72
C ARG A 60 20.87 34.36 -10.20
N ALA A 61 19.73 34.52 -10.85
CA ALA A 61 19.56 34.18 -12.26
C ALA A 61 20.20 35.20 -13.22
N GLU A 62 20.48 36.43 -12.75
CA GLU A 62 21.09 37.51 -13.56
C GLU A 62 22.63 37.59 -13.48
N GLN A 63 23.28 36.69 -12.72
CA GLN A 63 24.75 36.65 -12.62
C GLN A 63 25.36 35.83 -13.78
N PRO A 64 26.24 36.40 -14.63
CA PRO A 64 26.88 35.65 -15.70
C PRO A 64 27.87 34.60 -15.15
N TRP A 65 27.81 33.40 -15.71
CA TRP A 65 28.67 32.27 -15.37
C TRP A 65 30.15 32.57 -15.67
N PRO A 66 31.12 32.18 -14.80
CA PRO A 66 32.54 32.40 -15.09
C PRO A 66 32.99 31.57 -16.30
N PRO A 67 33.90 32.09 -17.17
CA PRO A 67 34.24 31.42 -18.42
C PRO A 67 34.96 30.09 -18.17
N GLY A 68 34.32 29.00 -18.59
CA GLY A 68 34.89 27.65 -18.59
C GLY A 68 35.98 27.51 -19.66
N ARG A 69 37.06 26.78 -19.32
CA ARG A 69 38.23 26.55 -20.16
C ARG A 69 37.84 25.90 -21.50
N HIS A 70 38.28 26.53 -22.59
CA HIS A 70 38.14 26.07 -23.97
C HIS A 70 38.79 24.69 -24.21
N SER A 71 38.01 23.73 -24.70
CA SER A 71 38.50 22.64 -25.55
C SER A 71 38.34 23.04 -27.01
N LYS A 72 39.42 22.89 -27.79
CA LYS A 72 39.54 23.33 -29.20
C LYS A 72 38.62 22.52 -30.13
N PRO A 73 38.13 23.11 -31.25
CA PRO A 73 37.41 22.39 -32.28
C PRO A 73 38.38 21.69 -33.24
N VAL A 74 38.06 20.48 -33.67
CA VAL A 74 38.75 19.77 -34.76
C VAL A 74 37.99 20.02 -36.06
N ASN A 75 38.70 20.56 -37.07
CA ASN A 75 38.17 20.84 -38.40
C ASN A 75 38.45 19.63 -39.34
N PRO A 76 37.56 19.26 -40.28
CA PRO A 76 37.75 18.14 -41.18
C PRO A 76 38.33 18.58 -42.53
N ARG A 77 39.36 17.88 -43.05
CA ARG A 77 39.55 17.51 -44.47
C ARG A 77 40.96 17.00 -44.79
N SER A 78 40.99 16.16 -45.83
CA SER A 78 42.11 15.59 -46.59
C SER A 78 42.84 14.42 -45.92
N SER A 79 43.14 13.29 -46.56
CA SER A 79 42.90 12.80 -47.91
C SER A 79 43.31 11.32 -47.98
N VAL A 80 42.49 10.50 -48.63
CA VAL A 80 42.86 9.46 -49.63
C VAL A 80 44.25 8.81 -49.51
N ARG A 81 44.33 7.50 -49.19
CA ARG A 81 44.64 6.41 -50.15
C ARG A 81 44.74 5.02 -49.49
N ALA A 82 43.97 4.09 -50.06
CA ALA A 82 44.28 2.68 -50.34
C ALA A 82 44.92 1.80 -49.25
N ARG A 83 44.25 0.70 -48.88
CA ARG A 83 44.45 -0.61 -49.53
C ARG A 83 43.47 -1.68 -48.99
N ARG A 84 43.12 -2.54 -49.94
CA ARG A 84 42.48 -3.86 -49.95
C ARG A 84 42.46 -4.64 -48.63
N GLY A 85 41.35 -5.33 -48.43
CA GLY A 85 41.09 -6.19 -47.28
C GLY A 85 41.92 -7.47 -47.24
N ALA A 86 41.81 -8.10 -46.08
CA ALA A 86 41.87 -9.54 -45.86
C ALA A 86 41.17 -9.81 -44.53
N GLU A 87 40.26 -10.78 -44.54
CA GLU A 87 39.72 -11.45 -43.36
C GLU A 87 40.84 -11.97 -42.46
N LEU A 88 40.57 -12.11 -41.16
CA LEU A 88 40.72 -13.37 -40.41
C LEU A 88 40.59 -13.12 -38.88
N SER A 89 39.59 -13.81 -38.33
CA SER A 89 39.66 -14.72 -37.18
C SER A 89 40.26 -14.28 -35.84
N LEU A 90 39.41 -14.44 -34.82
CA LEU A 90 39.71 -14.45 -33.38
C LEU A 90 40.83 -15.42 -33.00
N PRO A 91 41.54 -15.13 -31.89
CA PRO A 91 41.71 -16.17 -30.90
C PRO A 91 41.61 -15.69 -29.43
N ASN A 92 41.11 -16.58 -28.59
CA ASN A 92 41.42 -16.74 -27.16
C ASN A 92 41.97 -18.20 -27.04
N PRO A 93 42.67 -18.67 -25.97
CA PRO A 93 42.95 -18.07 -24.67
C PRO A 93 44.39 -18.37 -24.13
N THR A 94 44.63 -18.01 -22.85
CA THR A 94 45.56 -18.58 -21.85
C THR A 94 46.81 -17.78 -21.39
N ALA A 95 46.79 -17.46 -20.09
CA ALA A 95 47.88 -17.26 -19.11
C ALA A 95 48.66 -15.92 -19.04
N PRO A 96 49.16 -15.52 -17.84
CA PRO A 96 48.98 -14.17 -17.31
C PRO A 96 50.23 -13.26 -17.33
N ALA A 97 50.00 -11.94 -17.35
CA ALA A 97 51.03 -10.90 -17.17
C ALA A 97 50.99 -10.30 -15.75
N PRO A 98 52.11 -9.81 -15.19
CA PRO A 98 52.28 -9.57 -13.77
C PRO A 98 51.62 -8.27 -13.26
N VAL A 99 51.05 -8.36 -12.06
CA VAL A 99 50.45 -7.24 -11.31
C VAL A 99 51.54 -6.31 -10.78
N ARG A 100 51.50 -5.03 -11.19
CA ARG A 100 52.24 -3.93 -10.56
C ARG A 100 51.50 -3.52 -9.28
N LEU A 101 52.11 -3.75 -8.12
CA LEU A 101 51.63 -3.20 -6.84
C LEU A 101 51.77 -1.67 -6.83
N CYS A 102 50.64 -0.97 -6.89
CA CYS A 102 50.55 0.41 -6.40
C CYS A 102 50.23 0.37 -4.90
N ARG A 103 51.10 0.99 -4.08
CA ARG A 103 50.92 1.19 -2.63
C ARG A 103 49.60 1.93 -2.37
N ALA A 104 48.65 1.26 -1.70
CA ALA A 104 47.52 1.92 -1.08
C ALA A 104 47.98 2.65 0.20
N LYS A 105 47.54 3.90 0.38
CA LYS A 105 47.63 4.62 1.65
C LYS A 105 46.71 3.92 2.66
N GLU A 106 47.23 3.68 3.87
CA GLU A 106 46.48 3.13 4.99
C GLU A 106 45.29 4.04 5.38
N PRO A 107 44.13 3.47 5.77
CA PRO A 107 43.04 4.23 6.38
C PRO A 107 43.37 4.56 7.84
N PRO A 108 42.90 5.69 8.40
CA PRO A 108 43.20 6.05 9.78
C PRO A 108 42.50 5.11 10.78
N HIS A 109 43.22 4.72 11.83
CA HIS A 109 42.75 3.90 12.94
C HIS A 109 41.56 4.53 13.71
N PRO A 110 40.67 3.71 14.30
CA PRO A 110 39.60 4.20 15.18
C PRO A 110 40.19 4.70 16.51
N ARG A 111 39.67 5.84 17.02
CA ARG A 111 40.06 6.40 18.32
C ARG A 111 39.61 5.48 19.47
N PRO A 112 40.39 5.37 20.56
CA PRO A 112 39.98 4.61 21.74
C PRO A 112 38.81 5.31 22.48
N PRO A 113 37.95 4.55 23.19
CA PRO A 113 36.87 5.12 23.97
C PRO A 113 37.42 5.93 25.16
N GLY A 114 36.86 7.12 25.37
CA GLY A 114 37.18 7.98 26.52
C GLY A 114 36.71 7.39 27.86
N PRO A 115 37.25 7.87 28.99
CA PRO A 115 36.96 7.33 30.31
C PRO A 115 35.53 7.67 30.77
N PRO A 116 34.92 6.85 31.65
CA PRO A 116 33.55 7.07 32.10
C PRO A 116 33.45 8.29 33.01
N LEU A 117 32.46 9.14 32.74
CA LEU A 117 32.06 10.24 33.60
C LEU A 117 31.49 9.69 34.92
N ARG A 118 32.21 9.91 36.02
CA ARG A 118 31.69 9.76 37.39
C ARG A 118 30.72 10.91 37.66
N SER A 119 29.46 10.61 37.94
CA SER A 119 28.57 11.53 38.65
C SER A 119 28.31 10.97 40.05
N ASN A 120 28.77 11.72 41.05
CA ASN A 120 28.48 11.52 42.46
C ASN A 120 27.23 12.33 42.79
N HIS A 121 26.05 11.70 42.88
CA HIS A 121 24.93 12.23 43.66
C HIS A 121 24.08 11.07 44.24
N PRO A 122 23.61 11.18 45.49
CA PRO A 122 22.91 10.10 46.19
C PRO A 122 21.47 9.95 45.71
N VAL A 123 21.04 8.72 45.48
CA VAL A 123 19.63 8.37 45.19
C VAL A 123 18.89 8.22 46.53
N PRO A 124 17.83 9.01 46.83
CA PRO A 124 17.01 8.75 48.00
C PRO A 124 15.92 7.72 47.71
N ALA A 125 15.77 6.78 48.63
CA ALA A 125 14.72 5.79 48.67
C ALA A 125 13.34 6.42 48.93
N SER A 126 12.35 6.19 48.07
CA SER A 126 10.94 6.05 48.47
C SER A 126 10.11 5.41 47.35
N CYS A 127 10.33 4.12 47.12
CA CYS A 127 9.46 3.29 46.28
C CYS A 127 8.23 2.87 47.11
N SER A 128 7.29 3.79 47.36
CA SER A 128 6.00 3.46 48.02
C SER A 128 4.83 4.39 47.66
N ALA A 129 5.05 5.56 47.05
CA ALA A 129 3.97 6.48 46.70
C ALA A 129 3.37 6.27 45.30
N LEU A 130 4.08 5.60 44.38
CA LEU A 130 3.62 5.38 43.00
C LEU A 130 2.73 4.15 42.79
N ARG A 131 2.62 3.28 43.80
CA ARG A 131 1.77 2.08 43.74
C ARG A 131 0.30 2.37 44.10
N LEU A 132 0.05 3.42 44.89
CA LEU A 132 -1.28 3.81 45.36
C LEU A 132 -2.09 4.64 44.35
N ILE A 133 -1.45 5.21 43.32
CA ILE A 133 -2.16 6.00 42.29
C ILE A 133 -2.55 5.12 41.08
N LEU A 134 -1.90 3.96 40.88
CA LEU A 134 -2.21 3.06 39.77
C LEU A 134 -3.41 2.14 40.03
N GLU A 135 -3.81 1.93 41.30
CA GLU A 135 -4.92 1.04 41.67
C GLU A 135 -6.29 1.73 41.72
N ALA A 136 -6.36 3.07 41.61
CA ALA A 136 -7.60 3.83 41.79
C ALA A 136 -8.40 4.11 40.50
N CYS A 137 -7.93 3.69 39.31
CA CYS A 137 -8.55 4.05 38.01
C CYS A 137 -8.90 2.87 37.09
N LEU A 138 -8.98 1.63 37.59
CA LEU A 138 -9.46 0.50 36.79
C LEU A 138 -10.93 0.19 37.12
N PRO A 139 -11.88 0.27 36.18
CA PRO A 139 -13.20 -0.27 36.42
C PRO A 139 -13.12 -1.80 36.51
N ALA A 140 -13.81 -2.36 37.51
CA ALA A 140 -13.90 -3.78 37.76
C ALA A 140 -14.50 -4.52 36.54
N LEU A 141 -13.67 -5.30 35.85
CA LEU A 141 -14.14 -6.26 34.84
C LEU A 141 -14.60 -7.54 35.55
N SER A 142 -15.88 -7.87 35.35
CA SER A 142 -16.52 -9.10 35.82
C SER A 142 -15.91 -10.34 35.15
N PRO A 143 -15.78 -11.50 35.83
CA PRO A 143 -15.27 -12.72 35.22
C PRO A 143 -16.42 -13.50 34.58
N ALA A 144 -16.65 -13.32 33.28
CA ALA A 144 -17.54 -14.18 32.51
C ALA A 144 -16.98 -14.44 31.10
N ALA A 145 -17.02 -15.72 30.72
CA ALA A 145 -16.69 -16.32 29.43
C ALA A 145 -15.19 -16.49 29.08
N THR A 146 -14.56 -17.49 29.67
CA THR A 146 -13.43 -18.21 29.08
C THR A 146 -13.90 -18.99 27.84
N ALA A 147 -13.85 -18.35 26.67
CA ALA A 147 -13.95 -19.02 25.38
C ALA A 147 -12.61 -18.86 24.62
N GLY A 148 -11.81 -19.93 24.66
CA GLY A 148 -10.92 -20.38 23.59
C GLY A 148 -10.10 -19.35 22.79
N HIS A 149 -9.54 -18.30 23.41
CA HIS A 149 -8.56 -17.47 22.72
C HIS A 149 -7.23 -18.24 22.58
N LYS A 150 -7.06 -18.88 21.42
CA LYS A 150 -5.72 -19.27 20.95
C LYS A 150 -4.88 -17.99 20.87
N PRO A 151 -3.65 -17.96 21.40
CA PRO A 151 -2.82 -16.77 21.32
C PRO A 151 -2.50 -16.54 19.84
N LEU A 152 -3.14 -15.53 19.24
CA LEU A 152 -2.69 -14.98 17.97
C LEU A 152 -1.31 -14.40 18.23
N LEU A 153 -0.27 -15.07 17.72
CA LEU A 153 1.05 -14.47 17.51
C LEU A 153 0.79 -13.07 16.95
N HIS A 154 1.19 -12.05 17.69
CA HIS A 154 1.00 -10.63 17.39
C HIS A 154 1.42 -10.35 15.93
N GLN A 155 0.47 -10.41 15.00
CA GLN A 155 0.66 -10.27 13.55
C GLN A 155 0.38 -8.82 13.16
N THR A 156 1.25 -7.92 13.61
CA THR A 156 1.29 -6.50 13.17
C THR A 156 2.47 -6.27 12.22
N LYS A 157 2.82 -7.28 11.41
CA LYS A 157 3.92 -7.17 10.44
C LYS A 157 3.41 -7.43 9.03
N MET A 158 3.91 -6.61 8.09
CA MET A 158 3.84 -6.90 6.66
C MET A 158 4.30 -8.33 6.41
N ARG A 159 3.44 -9.13 5.78
CA ARG A 159 3.79 -10.46 5.28
C ARG A 159 4.31 -10.31 3.86
N TYR A 160 5.37 -11.01 3.50
CA TYR A 160 5.89 -11.02 2.16
C TYR A 160 6.14 -12.46 1.69
N ILE A 161 5.47 -12.82 0.60
CA ILE A 161 5.42 -14.16 0.03
C ILE A 161 6.08 -14.12 -1.36
N ILE A 162 6.98 -15.05 -1.60
CA ILE A 162 7.72 -15.16 -2.86
C ILE A 162 7.35 -16.49 -3.51
N ARG A 163 7.02 -16.45 -4.81
CA ARG A 163 6.70 -17.61 -5.63
C ARG A 163 7.60 -17.68 -6.83
N ASP A 164 7.70 -18.87 -7.42
CA ASP A 164 8.68 -19.13 -8.48
C ASP A 164 8.41 -18.27 -9.72
N ASP A 165 7.14 -18.11 -10.10
CA ASP A 165 6.74 -17.40 -11.31
C ASP A 165 5.40 -16.67 -11.18
N LYS A 166 5.04 -15.92 -12.22
CA LYS A 166 3.78 -15.18 -12.34
C LYS A 166 2.54 -16.05 -12.14
N ALA A 167 2.53 -17.29 -12.64
CA ALA A 167 1.37 -18.17 -12.52
C ALA A 167 1.21 -18.67 -11.08
N ALA A 168 2.31 -19.00 -10.41
CA ALA A 168 2.34 -19.37 -9.00
C ALA A 168 1.91 -18.21 -8.09
N VAL A 169 2.30 -16.97 -8.40
CA VAL A 169 1.75 -15.76 -7.75
C VAL A 169 0.25 -15.68 -7.96
N GLY A 170 -0.22 -15.76 -9.21
CA GLY A 170 -1.64 -15.70 -9.55
C GLY A 170 -2.47 -16.72 -8.78
N LYS A 171 -1.99 -17.96 -8.73
CA LYS A 171 -2.61 -19.06 -7.98
C LYS A 171 -2.67 -18.79 -6.48
N TYR A 172 -1.54 -18.42 -5.88
CA TYR A 172 -1.49 -18.14 -4.44
C TYR A 172 -2.46 -17.02 -4.06
N VAL A 173 -2.46 -15.92 -4.81
CA VAL A 173 -3.35 -14.78 -4.55
C VAL A 173 -4.82 -15.19 -4.71
N ALA A 174 -5.17 -15.95 -5.74
CA ALA A 174 -6.54 -16.41 -5.96
C ALA A 174 -7.03 -17.32 -4.82
N GLU A 175 -6.21 -18.28 -4.40
CA GLU A 175 -6.50 -19.14 -3.24
C GLU A 175 -6.63 -18.32 -1.95
N TYR A 176 -5.78 -17.31 -1.78
CA TYR A 176 -5.86 -16.41 -0.64
C TYR A 176 -7.18 -15.64 -0.61
N VAL A 177 -7.55 -14.99 -1.71
CA VAL A 177 -8.81 -14.24 -1.84
C VAL A 177 -10.01 -15.14 -1.59
N ALA A 178 -10.02 -16.35 -2.18
CA ALA A 178 -11.09 -17.33 -1.95
C ALA A 178 -11.20 -17.73 -0.47
N LYS A 179 -10.06 -17.97 0.19
CA LYS A 179 -10.02 -18.24 1.64
C LYS A 179 -10.58 -17.08 2.45
N ARG A 180 -10.25 -15.82 2.11
CA ARG A 180 -10.76 -14.64 2.84
C ARG A 180 -12.26 -14.46 2.68
N ILE A 181 -12.78 -14.63 1.45
CA ILE A 181 -14.22 -14.53 1.16
C ILE A 181 -15.00 -15.64 1.89
N ASN A 182 -14.55 -16.89 1.80
CA ASN A 182 -15.23 -18.01 2.46
C ASN A 182 -15.19 -17.87 4.00
N ALA A 183 -14.04 -17.56 4.58
CA ALA A 183 -13.89 -17.37 6.02
C ALA A 183 -14.73 -16.21 6.56
N HIS A 184 -14.98 -15.18 5.75
CA HIS A 184 -15.89 -14.10 6.11
C HIS A 184 -17.34 -14.59 6.20
N PHE A 185 -17.81 -15.38 5.21
CA PHE A 185 -19.17 -15.93 5.23
C PHE A 185 -19.38 -17.06 6.23
N GLU A 186 -18.33 -17.60 6.84
CA GLU A 186 -18.45 -18.50 7.99
C GLU A 186 -18.88 -17.77 9.27
N VAL A 187 -18.67 -16.45 9.36
CA VAL A 187 -18.89 -15.67 10.59
C VAL A 187 -19.91 -14.55 10.45
N THR A 188 -20.26 -14.13 9.23
CA THR A 188 -21.21 -13.05 8.99
C THR A 188 -21.86 -13.13 7.61
N ASP A 189 -23.12 -12.72 7.51
CA ASP A 189 -23.87 -12.64 6.23
C ASP A 189 -23.69 -11.29 5.50
N ARG A 190 -22.99 -10.31 6.10
CA ARG A 190 -22.75 -9.01 5.44
C ARG A 190 -21.97 -9.23 4.14
N PRO A 191 -22.16 -8.42 3.09
CA PRO A 191 -21.36 -8.53 1.88
C PRO A 191 -19.85 -8.42 2.17
N PHE A 192 -19.05 -9.14 1.39
CA PHE A 192 -17.60 -9.00 1.41
C PHE A 192 -17.19 -7.90 0.44
N VAL A 193 -16.43 -6.90 0.89
CA VAL A 193 -16.03 -5.75 0.06
C VAL A 193 -14.60 -5.92 -0.44
N LEU A 194 -14.43 -6.04 -1.76
CA LEU A 194 -13.16 -6.33 -2.43
C LEU A 194 -12.69 -5.15 -3.29
N GLY A 195 -11.49 -4.64 -3.01
CA GLY A 195 -10.78 -3.71 -3.89
C GLY A 195 -10.08 -4.45 -5.04
N CYS A 196 -10.27 -4.00 -6.28
CA CYS A 196 -9.78 -4.68 -7.49
C CYS A 196 -8.82 -3.79 -8.32
N PRO A 197 -7.62 -4.29 -8.68
CA PRO A 197 -6.71 -3.62 -9.61
C PRO A 197 -7.00 -4.03 -11.06
N THR A 198 -6.47 -3.26 -12.01
CA THR A 198 -6.37 -3.66 -13.43
C THR A 198 -4.90 -3.95 -13.79
N GLY A 199 -4.60 -3.99 -15.09
CA GLY A 199 -3.25 -4.19 -15.60
C GLY A 199 -2.82 -5.65 -15.67
N SER A 200 -1.55 -5.87 -16.03
CA SER A 200 -1.04 -7.20 -16.37
C SER A 200 -0.72 -8.08 -15.15
N SER A 201 -0.49 -7.47 -13.98
CA SER A 201 -0.15 -8.16 -12.72
C SER A 201 -1.30 -9.07 -12.21
N PRO A 202 -2.56 -8.62 -12.10
CA PRO A 202 -3.64 -9.45 -11.56
C PRO A 202 -4.26 -10.45 -12.55
N LEU A 203 -3.85 -10.49 -13.83
CA LEU A 203 -4.50 -11.33 -14.84
C LEU A 203 -4.49 -12.84 -14.48
N GLU A 204 -3.37 -13.37 -14.01
CA GLU A 204 -3.31 -14.79 -13.60
C GLU A 204 -4.12 -15.06 -12.32
N THR A 205 -4.25 -14.06 -11.44
CA THR A 205 -5.15 -14.11 -10.29
C THR A 205 -6.61 -14.20 -10.76
N TYR A 206 -7.05 -13.35 -11.68
CA TYR A 206 -8.44 -13.38 -12.19
C TYR A 206 -8.76 -14.69 -12.91
N LYS A 207 -7.86 -15.17 -13.78
CA LYS A 207 -8.03 -16.49 -14.44
C LYS A 207 -8.19 -17.61 -13.41
N THR A 208 -7.37 -17.61 -12.37
CA THR A 208 -7.44 -18.64 -11.33
C THR A 208 -8.70 -18.50 -10.47
N LEU A 209 -9.13 -17.28 -10.12
CA LEU A 209 -10.39 -17.06 -9.41
C LEU A 209 -11.60 -17.55 -10.21
N ILE A 210 -11.62 -17.32 -11.52
CA ILE A 210 -12.66 -17.85 -12.42
C ILE A 210 -12.66 -19.37 -12.38
N GLN A 211 -11.49 -20.00 -12.41
CA GLN A 211 -11.37 -21.46 -12.33
C GLN A 211 -11.90 -22.00 -10.98
N ILE A 212 -11.47 -21.41 -9.87
CA ILE A 212 -11.94 -21.77 -8.52
C ILE A 212 -13.46 -21.57 -8.39
N HIS A 213 -14.01 -20.54 -9.01
CA HIS A 213 -15.46 -20.31 -9.05
C HIS A 213 -16.20 -21.38 -9.85
N ARG A 214 -15.70 -21.74 -11.04
CA ARG A 214 -16.27 -22.82 -11.87
C ARG A 214 -16.23 -24.18 -11.17
N GLU A 215 -15.25 -24.39 -10.29
CA GLU A 215 -15.14 -25.56 -9.41
C GLU A 215 -16.13 -25.53 -8.22
N GLY A 216 -16.91 -24.46 -8.05
CA GLY A 216 -17.88 -24.30 -6.97
C GLY A 216 -17.26 -24.00 -5.60
N ARG A 217 -15.97 -23.62 -5.55
CA ARG A 217 -15.22 -23.40 -4.31
C ARG A 217 -15.35 -21.98 -3.75
N ILE A 218 -15.93 -21.06 -4.53
CA ILE A 218 -16.20 -19.67 -4.15
C ILE A 218 -17.41 -19.13 -4.94
N SER A 219 -18.18 -18.22 -4.33
CA SER A 219 -19.23 -17.45 -4.99
C SER A 219 -19.02 -15.95 -4.74
N PHE A 220 -19.33 -15.14 -5.75
CA PHE A 220 -19.25 -13.68 -5.74
C PHE A 220 -20.63 -13.01 -5.66
N LYS A 221 -21.72 -13.77 -5.48
CA LYS A 221 -23.09 -13.23 -5.41
C LYS A 221 -23.27 -12.16 -4.33
N ASN A 222 -22.61 -12.33 -3.19
CA ASN A 222 -22.65 -11.41 -2.05
C ASN A 222 -21.32 -10.64 -1.88
N VAL A 223 -20.57 -10.47 -2.97
CA VAL A 223 -19.35 -9.66 -3.00
C VAL A 223 -19.68 -8.30 -3.63
N ILE A 224 -19.15 -7.23 -3.05
CA ILE A 224 -19.16 -5.86 -3.59
C ILE A 224 -17.74 -5.51 -4.00
N THR A 225 -17.55 -4.98 -5.21
CA THR A 225 -16.22 -4.62 -5.73
C THR A 225 -16.06 -3.13 -5.93
N PHE A 226 -14.86 -2.64 -5.64
CA PHE A 226 -14.43 -1.27 -5.95
C PHE A 226 -13.11 -1.33 -6.72
N ASN A 227 -13.11 -0.85 -7.95
CA ASN A 227 -11.88 -0.70 -8.73
C ASN A 227 -11.07 0.53 -8.31
N MET A 228 -9.77 0.48 -8.57
CA MET A 228 -8.81 1.52 -8.17
C MET A 228 -8.93 2.80 -8.98
N ASP A 229 -9.26 2.72 -10.25
CA ASP A 229 -9.12 3.82 -11.19
C ASP A 229 -9.92 3.61 -12.48
N GLU A 230 -10.06 4.69 -13.25
CA GLU A 230 -10.51 4.69 -14.64
C GLU A 230 -9.93 5.92 -15.37
N TYR A 231 -9.65 5.79 -16.67
CA TYR A 231 -9.21 6.90 -17.51
C TYR A 231 -10.31 7.94 -17.68
N VAL A 232 -9.93 9.22 -17.63
CA VAL A 232 -10.84 10.33 -17.92
C VAL A 232 -11.03 10.46 -19.43
N SER A 233 -12.27 10.71 -19.85
CA SER A 233 -12.68 10.92 -21.25
C SER A 233 -12.44 9.74 -22.20
N LEU A 234 -12.20 8.54 -21.68
CA LEU A 234 -12.17 7.32 -22.49
C LEU A 234 -13.55 6.65 -22.44
N PRO A 235 -14.20 6.35 -23.59
CA PRO A 235 -15.51 5.71 -23.57
C PRO A 235 -15.51 4.41 -22.76
N LYS A 236 -16.55 4.17 -21.95
CA LYS A 236 -16.67 2.93 -21.14
C LYS A 236 -16.63 1.65 -21.97
N SER A 237 -17.02 1.73 -23.25
CA SER A 237 -16.99 0.60 -24.19
C SER A 237 -15.66 0.49 -24.95
N HIS A 238 -14.73 1.42 -24.75
CA HIS A 238 -13.41 1.35 -25.37
C HIS A 238 -12.68 0.09 -24.85
N PRO A 239 -12.00 -0.70 -25.71
CA PRO A 239 -11.37 -1.95 -25.31
C PRO A 239 -10.36 -1.78 -24.16
N GLU A 240 -9.65 -0.65 -24.14
CA GLU A 240 -8.65 -0.31 -23.12
C GLU A 240 -9.20 0.49 -21.91
N SER A 241 -10.51 0.71 -21.83
CA SER A 241 -11.10 1.24 -20.59
C SER A 241 -11.02 0.19 -19.49
N TYR A 242 -10.92 0.63 -18.24
CA TYR A 242 -10.88 -0.29 -17.09
C TYR A 242 -12.25 -0.93 -16.83
N HIS A 243 -13.35 -0.29 -17.23
CA HIS A 243 -14.65 -0.92 -17.42
C HIS A 243 -14.55 -2.16 -18.32
N SER A 244 -14.12 -2.01 -19.59
CA SER A 244 -13.97 -3.14 -20.52
C SER A 244 -12.98 -4.18 -20.01
N PHE A 245 -11.85 -3.77 -19.45
CA PHE A 245 -10.86 -4.69 -18.89
C PHE A 245 -11.49 -5.62 -17.85
N MET A 246 -12.20 -5.07 -16.87
CA MET A 246 -12.75 -5.86 -15.77
C MET A 246 -13.88 -6.78 -16.23
N TRP A 247 -14.76 -6.30 -17.11
CA TRP A 247 -15.84 -7.13 -17.66
C TRP A 247 -15.31 -8.26 -18.54
N ASN A 248 -14.29 -8.00 -19.37
CA ASN A 248 -13.72 -9.01 -20.25
C ASN A 248 -12.88 -10.05 -19.51
N ASN A 249 -12.14 -9.64 -18.48
CA ASN A 249 -11.16 -10.50 -17.82
C ASN A 249 -11.65 -11.13 -16.51
N PHE A 250 -12.75 -10.65 -15.93
CA PHE A 250 -13.21 -11.15 -14.63
C PHE A 250 -14.73 -11.19 -14.48
N PHE A 251 -15.41 -10.05 -14.47
CA PHE A 251 -16.80 -9.97 -14.01
C PHE A 251 -17.80 -10.75 -14.86
N SER A 252 -17.59 -10.89 -16.17
CA SER A 252 -18.48 -11.70 -17.04
C SER A 252 -18.34 -13.21 -16.85
N HIS A 253 -17.36 -13.67 -16.06
CA HIS A 253 -17.01 -15.09 -15.91
C HIS A 253 -17.33 -15.66 -14.52
N ILE A 254 -17.93 -14.86 -13.65
CA ILE A 254 -18.27 -15.18 -12.27
C ILE A 254 -19.73 -14.79 -11.98
N ASP A 255 -20.27 -15.24 -10.85
CA ASP A 255 -21.65 -14.97 -10.42
C ASP A 255 -21.82 -13.65 -9.64
N ILE A 256 -20.97 -12.65 -9.90
CA ILE A 256 -21.09 -11.32 -9.30
C ILE A 256 -22.33 -10.59 -9.83
N GLN A 257 -23.01 -9.86 -8.95
CA GLN A 257 -24.16 -9.06 -9.32
C GLN A 257 -23.71 -7.72 -9.91
N PRO A 258 -24.17 -7.29 -11.10
CA PRO A 258 -23.71 -6.05 -11.73
C PRO A 258 -23.87 -4.79 -10.85
N GLN A 259 -24.93 -4.72 -10.05
CA GLN A 259 -25.17 -3.60 -9.12
C GLN A 259 -24.15 -3.52 -7.97
N ASN A 260 -23.41 -4.60 -7.70
CA ASN A 260 -22.37 -4.67 -6.70
C ASN A 260 -20.98 -4.33 -7.27
N VAL A 261 -20.89 -3.99 -8.57
CA VAL A 261 -19.64 -3.61 -9.22
C VAL A 261 -19.54 -2.09 -9.27
N HIS A 262 -18.49 -1.55 -8.65
CA HIS A 262 -18.19 -0.12 -8.66
C HIS A 262 -16.85 0.14 -9.35
N ILE A 263 -16.89 0.95 -10.40
CA ILE A 263 -15.73 1.47 -11.12
C ILE A 263 -16.00 2.96 -11.34
N LEU A 264 -15.00 3.80 -11.11
CA LEU A 264 -15.09 5.25 -11.30
C LEU A 264 -15.60 5.60 -12.71
N ASP A 265 -16.44 6.62 -12.82
CA ASP A 265 -16.89 7.13 -14.11
C ASP A 265 -16.00 8.27 -14.62
N GLY A 266 -14.99 7.90 -15.40
CA GLY A 266 -14.10 8.87 -16.07
C GLY A 266 -14.78 9.79 -17.09
N ASN A 267 -16.07 9.60 -17.39
CA ASN A 267 -16.86 10.45 -18.28
C ASN A 267 -17.96 11.22 -17.53
N ALA A 268 -17.95 11.23 -16.20
CA ALA A 268 -18.91 11.99 -15.41
C ALA A 268 -18.81 13.50 -15.74
N PRO A 269 -19.95 14.23 -15.75
CA PRO A 269 -19.95 15.66 -16.01
C PRO A 269 -19.23 16.47 -14.92
N ASP A 270 -19.28 15.98 -13.67
CA ASP A 270 -18.50 16.51 -12.55
C ASP A 270 -17.64 15.38 -11.97
N LEU A 271 -16.36 15.40 -12.33
CA LEU A 271 -15.38 14.42 -11.91
C LEU A 271 -15.04 14.51 -10.41
N VAL A 272 -15.17 15.68 -9.80
CA VAL A 272 -14.92 15.87 -8.36
C VAL A 272 -16.07 15.28 -7.56
N ALA A 273 -17.31 15.54 -7.99
CA ALA A 273 -18.49 14.91 -7.41
C ALA A 273 -18.42 13.37 -7.52
N GLU A 274 -18.06 12.83 -8.69
CA GLU A 274 -17.87 11.38 -8.87
C GLU A 274 -16.87 10.79 -7.88
N CYS A 275 -15.72 11.45 -7.66
CA CYS A 275 -14.72 11.00 -6.69
C CYS A 275 -15.25 11.01 -5.25
N ASN A 276 -16.00 12.05 -4.86
CA ASN A 276 -16.59 12.14 -3.52
C ASN A 276 -17.69 11.10 -3.31
N ASP A 277 -18.53 10.87 -4.31
CA ASP A 277 -19.59 9.86 -4.28
C ASP A 277 -19.00 8.45 -4.21
N TYR A 278 -17.87 8.21 -4.86
CA TYR A 278 -17.15 6.94 -4.79
C TYR A 278 -16.67 6.64 -3.36
N GLU A 279 -16.08 7.63 -2.69
CA GLU A 279 -15.69 7.53 -1.27
C GLU A 279 -16.91 7.30 -0.36
N ALA A 280 -18.01 8.02 -0.61
CA ALA A 280 -19.25 7.85 0.14
C ALA A 280 -19.84 6.44 -0.03
N LYS A 281 -19.78 5.86 -1.23
CA LYS A 281 -20.20 4.47 -1.49
C LYS A 281 -19.35 3.46 -0.72
N ILE A 282 -18.03 3.65 -0.67
CA ILE A 282 -17.12 2.80 0.13
C ILE A 282 -17.50 2.87 1.62
N GLN A 283 -17.73 4.08 2.15
CA GLN A 283 -18.13 4.26 3.55
C GLN A 283 -19.51 3.67 3.86
N ALA A 284 -20.47 3.81 2.95
CA ALA A 284 -21.83 3.30 3.12
C ALA A 284 -21.90 1.77 3.28
N VAL A 285 -20.95 1.04 2.69
CA VAL A 285 -20.84 -0.42 2.83
C VAL A 285 -19.92 -0.86 3.98
N GLY A 286 -19.39 0.09 4.77
CA GLY A 286 -18.57 -0.19 5.96
C GLY A 286 -17.07 -0.35 5.69
N GLY A 287 -16.59 0.18 4.56
CA GLY A 287 -15.19 0.12 4.14
C GLY A 287 -14.82 -1.16 3.39
N ILE A 288 -13.56 -1.25 2.96
CA ILE A 288 -13.05 -2.36 2.15
C ILE A 288 -12.47 -3.45 3.06
N ASP A 289 -12.88 -4.71 2.87
CA ASP A 289 -12.40 -5.84 3.66
C ASP A 289 -11.01 -6.31 3.21
N LEU A 290 -10.82 -6.40 1.89
CA LEU A 290 -9.54 -6.74 1.27
C LEU A 290 -9.34 -5.87 0.04
N PHE A 291 -8.24 -5.13 0.00
CA PHE A 291 -7.86 -4.33 -1.16
C PHE A 291 -6.71 -5.02 -1.91
N MET A 292 -6.98 -5.57 -3.10
CA MET A 292 -5.92 -6.03 -3.98
C MET A 292 -5.34 -4.84 -4.76
N ALA A 293 -4.03 -4.72 -4.81
CA ALA A 293 -3.34 -3.64 -5.51
C ALA A 293 -2.23 -4.18 -6.42
N GLY A 294 -2.16 -3.67 -7.64
CA GLY A 294 -0.97 -3.74 -8.48
C GLY A 294 -0.06 -2.53 -8.21
N VAL A 295 1.19 -2.62 -8.66
CA VAL A 295 2.20 -1.56 -8.48
C VAL A 295 2.81 -1.19 -9.83
N GLY A 296 3.00 0.09 -10.09
CA GLY A 296 3.74 0.62 -11.25
C GLY A 296 5.23 0.26 -11.24
N SER A 297 5.92 0.46 -12.37
CA SER A 297 7.39 0.28 -12.45
C SER A 297 8.16 1.30 -11.60
N ASP A 298 7.56 2.46 -11.39
CA ASP A 298 8.00 3.56 -10.52
C ASP A 298 7.58 3.40 -9.04
N GLY A 299 6.75 2.39 -8.73
CA GLY A 299 6.23 2.16 -7.39
C GLY A 299 4.89 2.82 -7.05
N HIS A 300 4.14 3.34 -8.03
CA HIS A 300 2.80 3.86 -7.76
C HIS A 300 1.81 2.74 -7.39
N ILE A 301 0.92 3.00 -6.42
CA ILE A 301 -0.33 2.23 -6.23
C ILE A 301 -1.47 2.97 -6.93
N ALA A 302 -2.26 2.29 -7.76
CA ALA A 302 -3.26 2.94 -8.63
C ALA A 302 -2.58 3.99 -9.52
N PHE A 303 -3.25 5.09 -9.85
CA PHE A 303 -2.57 6.26 -10.42
C PHE A 303 -2.01 7.22 -9.34
N ASN A 304 -1.65 6.75 -8.14
CA ASN A 304 -0.93 7.59 -7.16
C ASN A 304 0.54 7.72 -7.54
N GLU A 305 0.79 8.46 -8.61
CA GLU A 305 2.09 8.78 -9.19
C GLU A 305 3.08 9.33 -8.15
N PRO A 306 4.41 9.20 -8.37
CA PRO A 306 5.44 9.79 -7.52
C PRO A 306 5.16 11.26 -7.17
N GLY A 307 5.26 11.58 -5.88
CA GLY A 307 4.92 12.89 -5.32
C GLY A 307 3.48 13.02 -4.82
N SER A 308 2.63 12.01 -5.05
CA SER A 308 1.27 11.99 -4.50
C SER A 308 1.27 11.94 -2.97
N SER A 309 0.40 12.72 -2.32
CA SER A 309 0.26 12.67 -0.86
C SER A 309 -0.08 11.26 -0.39
N LEU A 310 0.61 10.78 0.65
CA LEU A 310 0.31 9.49 1.28
C LEU A 310 -1.03 9.50 2.03
N ALA A 311 -1.56 10.69 2.35
CA ALA A 311 -2.89 10.88 2.94
C ALA A 311 -3.97 11.21 1.88
N SER A 312 -3.67 11.03 0.58
CA SER A 312 -4.60 11.39 -0.50
C SER A 312 -5.88 10.56 -0.49
N ARG A 313 -6.98 11.18 -0.94
CA ARG A 313 -8.28 10.55 -1.22
C ARG A 313 -8.48 10.38 -2.73
N THR A 314 -9.61 9.76 -3.09
CA THR A 314 -10.05 9.61 -4.47
C THR A 314 -10.11 10.96 -5.18
N ARG A 315 -9.48 11.07 -6.35
CA ARG A 315 -9.31 12.34 -7.06
C ARG A 315 -9.02 12.16 -8.55
N ILE A 316 -9.12 13.27 -9.28
CA ILE A 316 -8.56 13.42 -10.62
C ILE A 316 -7.02 13.46 -10.52
N LYS A 317 -6.34 12.75 -11.40
CA LYS A 317 -4.88 12.73 -11.45
C LYS A 317 -4.37 12.77 -12.89
N THR A 318 -3.44 13.68 -13.16
CA THR A 318 -2.64 13.68 -14.38
C THR A 318 -1.61 12.56 -14.31
N LEU A 319 -1.54 11.77 -15.37
CA LEU A 319 -0.60 10.65 -15.48
C LEU A 319 0.83 11.16 -15.63
N ALA A 320 1.77 10.49 -14.96
CA ALA A 320 3.19 10.75 -15.16
C ALA A 320 3.64 10.25 -16.54
N TYR A 321 4.77 10.78 -17.01
CA TYR A 321 5.31 10.39 -18.31
C TYR A 321 5.65 8.88 -18.37
N ASP A 322 6.23 8.33 -17.30
CA ASP A 322 6.57 6.90 -17.22
C ASP A 322 5.32 6.03 -17.32
N THR A 323 4.22 6.40 -16.65
CA THR A 323 2.91 5.74 -16.76
C THR A 323 2.35 5.81 -18.17
N VAL A 324 2.45 6.97 -18.83
CA VAL A 324 2.03 7.13 -20.23
C VAL A 324 2.85 6.22 -21.15
N LEU A 325 4.16 6.12 -20.96
CA LEU A 325 5.01 5.21 -21.73
C LEU A 325 4.65 3.74 -21.47
N ASP A 326 4.51 3.34 -20.21
CA ASP A 326 4.17 1.96 -19.82
C ASP A 326 2.82 1.53 -20.39
N ASN A 327 1.85 2.45 -20.43
CA ASN A 327 0.51 2.17 -20.93
C ASN A 327 0.37 2.34 -22.45
N SER A 328 1.30 3.02 -23.13
CA SER A 328 1.27 3.20 -24.58
C SER A 328 1.16 1.88 -25.36
N ARG A 329 1.70 0.78 -24.83
CA ARG A 329 1.59 -0.56 -25.40
C ARG A 329 0.14 -1.04 -25.62
N PHE A 330 -0.80 -0.49 -24.86
CA PHE A 330 -2.24 -0.76 -25.00
C PHE A 330 -2.91 0.16 -26.03
N PHE A 331 -2.28 1.28 -26.38
CA PHE A 331 -2.78 2.30 -27.29
C PHE A 331 -1.91 2.38 -28.55
N ASP A 332 -1.77 1.25 -29.25
CA ASP A 332 -0.98 1.11 -30.49
C ASP A 332 0.52 1.49 -30.37
N ASN A 333 1.08 1.40 -29.15
CA ASN A 333 2.42 1.91 -28.83
C ASN A 333 2.60 3.41 -29.10
N ASP A 334 1.52 4.20 -29.03
CA ASP A 334 1.53 5.65 -29.23
C ASP A 334 1.19 6.38 -27.91
N PRO A 335 2.19 7.01 -27.24
CA PRO A 335 1.99 7.81 -26.04
C PRO A 335 0.97 8.95 -26.18
N LEU A 336 0.69 9.43 -27.39
CA LEU A 336 -0.28 10.50 -27.63
C LEU A 336 -1.73 10.01 -27.58
N LYS A 337 -1.96 8.70 -27.75
CA LYS A 337 -3.28 8.08 -27.66
C LYS A 337 -3.67 7.71 -26.22
N VAL A 338 -2.71 7.72 -25.30
CA VAL A 338 -2.97 7.43 -23.88
C VAL A 338 -3.71 8.63 -23.25
N PRO A 339 -4.84 8.41 -22.56
CA PRO A 339 -5.51 9.48 -21.82
C PRO A 339 -4.56 10.17 -20.84
N ARG A 340 -4.60 11.50 -20.78
CA ARG A 340 -3.68 12.29 -19.94
C ARG A 340 -4.06 12.32 -18.46
N MET A 341 -5.30 11.97 -18.14
CA MET A 341 -5.84 12.02 -16.79
C MET A 341 -6.62 10.74 -16.50
N ALA A 342 -6.72 10.43 -15.22
CA ALA A 342 -7.54 9.35 -14.68
C ALA A 342 -8.24 9.82 -13.40
N LEU A 343 -9.34 9.17 -13.06
CA LEU A 343 -9.85 9.15 -11.70
C LEU A 343 -9.17 7.99 -10.98
N THR A 344 -8.76 8.19 -9.74
CA THR A 344 -8.09 7.16 -8.97
C THR A 344 -8.39 7.28 -7.49
N VAL A 345 -8.52 6.15 -6.80
CA VAL A 345 -8.55 6.09 -5.34
C VAL A 345 -7.24 6.65 -4.78
N GLY A 346 -7.33 7.29 -3.62
CA GLY A 346 -6.16 7.83 -2.96
C GLY A 346 -5.34 6.77 -2.25
N VAL A 347 -4.10 7.13 -1.88
CA VAL A 347 -3.25 6.26 -1.04
C VAL A 347 -3.95 5.95 0.28
N GLN A 348 -4.57 6.95 0.91
CA GLN A 348 -5.30 6.73 2.17
C GLN A 348 -6.56 5.88 1.95
N THR A 349 -7.24 6.02 0.80
CA THR A 349 -8.40 5.18 0.45
C THR A 349 -8.04 3.70 0.41
N VAL A 350 -6.85 3.36 -0.11
CA VAL A 350 -6.31 1.98 -0.06
C VAL A 350 -5.90 1.60 1.36
N MET A 351 -5.23 2.51 2.09
CA MET A 351 -4.76 2.29 3.47
C MET A 351 -5.87 2.17 4.52
N ASP A 352 -7.09 2.60 4.20
CA ASP A 352 -8.27 2.45 5.06
C ASP A 352 -8.89 1.04 4.98
N ALA A 353 -8.43 0.19 4.06
CA ALA A 353 -8.90 -1.19 3.97
C ALA A 353 -8.52 -1.98 5.23
N ARG A 354 -9.30 -3.01 5.58
CA ARG A 354 -8.96 -3.88 6.73
C ARG A 354 -7.73 -4.74 6.44
N GLU A 355 -7.49 -5.01 5.17
CA GLU A 355 -6.38 -5.81 4.67
C GLU A 355 -5.96 -5.32 3.28
N ILE A 356 -4.67 -5.28 3.00
CA ILE A 356 -4.13 -4.94 1.68
C ILE A 356 -3.32 -6.12 1.17
N LEU A 357 -3.54 -6.49 -0.09
CA LEU A 357 -2.75 -7.48 -0.81
C LEU A 357 -2.12 -6.84 -2.04
N VAL A 358 -0.80 -6.71 -2.06
CA VAL A 358 -0.04 -6.11 -3.16
C VAL A 358 0.59 -7.20 -4.03
N ILE A 359 0.38 -7.12 -5.34
CA ILE A 359 0.90 -8.04 -6.35
C ILE A 359 2.00 -7.35 -7.16
N ILE A 360 3.24 -7.85 -7.07
CA ILE A 360 4.38 -7.30 -7.81
C ILE A 360 5.09 -8.42 -8.58
N VAL A 361 5.05 -8.39 -9.90
CA VAL A 361 5.51 -9.51 -10.74
C VAL A 361 6.41 -9.00 -11.87
N GLY A 362 7.52 -9.69 -12.07
CA GLY A 362 8.47 -9.49 -13.16
C GLY A 362 9.61 -8.54 -12.82
N GLN A 363 10.75 -8.75 -13.48
CA GLN A 363 11.99 -8.01 -13.24
C GLN A 363 11.86 -6.48 -13.40
N HIS A 364 11.02 -6.02 -14.33
CA HIS A 364 10.72 -4.61 -14.56
C HIS A 364 10.08 -3.90 -13.35
N LYS A 365 9.69 -4.63 -12.30
CA LYS A 365 9.16 -4.08 -11.03
C LYS A 365 10.14 -4.23 -9.86
N ALA A 366 11.33 -4.79 -10.08
CA ALA A 366 12.25 -5.12 -9.00
C ALA A 366 12.74 -3.90 -8.22
N HIS A 367 12.98 -2.78 -8.92
CA HIS A 367 13.39 -1.52 -8.29
C HIS A 367 12.30 -0.96 -7.36
N ALA A 368 11.04 -0.93 -7.82
CA ALA A 368 9.90 -0.52 -7.01
C ALA A 368 9.72 -1.43 -5.78
N LEU A 369 9.88 -2.74 -5.94
CA LEU A 369 9.83 -3.70 -4.84
C LEU A 369 10.94 -3.45 -3.81
N ALA A 370 12.17 -3.22 -4.25
CA ALA A 370 13.28 -2.91 -3.35
C ALA A 370 13.03 -1.65 -2.53
N LYS A 371 12.57 -0.57 -3.18
CA LYS A 371 12.14 0.65 -2.48
C LYS A 371 10.96 0.43 -1.54
N CYS A 372 10.03 -0.45 -1.89
CA CYS A 372 8.88 -0.78 -1.06
C CYS A 372 9.25 -1.51 0.22
N VAL A 373 10.23 -2.42 0.16
CA VAL A 373 10.54 -3.36 1.25
C VAL A 373 11.76 -2.93 2.07
N GLU A 374 12.79 -2.38 1.43
CA GLU A 374 14.09 -2.12 2.09
C GLU A 374 14.35 -0.64 2.40
N GLU A 375 13.65 0.28 1.73
CA GLU A 375 13.77 1.71 1.98
C GLU A 375 12.66 2.22 2.91
N GLY A 376 12.77 3.48 3.33
CA GLY A 376 11.76 4.12 4.17
C GLY A 376 10.50 4.53 3.38
N VAL A 377 9.42 4.77 4.13
CA VAL A 377 8.16 5.31 3.59
C VAL A 377 8.43 6.64 2.88
N ASN A 378 8.07 6.71 1.59
CA ASN A 378 8.39 7.84 0.73
C ASN A 378 7.29 8.04 -0.33
N HIS A 379 6.78 9.27 -0.46
CA HIS A 379 5.76 9.63 -1.45
C HIS A 379 6.23 9.55 -2.92
N MET A 380 7.54 9.40 -3.16
CA MET A 380 8.09 9.11 -4.48
C MET A 380 7.97 7.63 -4.87
N ASN A 381 7.67 6.76 -3.92
CA ASN A 381 7.40 5.34 -4.11
C ASN A 381 6.16 5.00 -3.27
N THR A 382 4.98 5.39 -3.75
CA THR A 382 3.77 5.44 -2.91
C THR A 382 3.39 4.07 -2.32
N VAL A 383 3.76 2.96 -2.98
CA VAL A 383 3.60 1.61 -2.44
C VAL A 383 4.30 1.39 -1.08
N SER A 384 5.37 2.14 -0.77
CA SER A 384 6.04 2.06 0.53
C SER A 384 5.12 2.36 1.71
N CYS A 385 3.96 3.01 1.49
CA CYS A 385 2.96 3.26 2.54
C CYS A 385 2.46 1.97 3.20
N ILE A 386 2.49 0.83 2.51
CA ILE A 386 2.02 -0.45 3.07
C ILE A 386 2.85 -0.91 4.27
N GLN A 387 4.06 -0.38 4.46
CA GLN A 387 4.86 -0.59 5.67
C GLN A 387 4.14 -0.11 6.95
N LEU A 388 3.24 0.86 6.81
CA LEU A 388 2.46 1.42 7.92
C LEU A 388 1.12 0.70 8.13
N HIS A 389 0.73 -0.18 7.22
CA HIS A 389 -0.57 -0.83 7.28
C HIS A 389 -0.55 -2.00 8.28
N PRO A 390 -1.53 -2.12 9.20
CA PRO A 390 -1.51 -3.15 10.23
C PRO A 390 -1.62 -4.58 9.67
N ASN A 391 -2.18 -4.73 8.47
CA ASN A 391 -2.38 -6.03 7.82
C ASN A 391 -2.09 -5.94 6.32
N ALA A 392 -0.82 -5.83 5.96
CA ALA A 392 -0.36 -5.87 4.56
C ALA A 392 0.21 -7.24 4.21
N LEU A 393 -0.15 -7.73 3.02
CA LEU A 393 0.40 -8.90 2.37
C LEU A 393 1.01 -8.48 1.03
N LEU A 394 2.29 -8.71 0.85
CA LEU A 394 2.99 -8.54 -0.41
C LEU A 394 3.22 -9.92 -1.03
N VAL A 395 2.96 -10.05 -2.33
CA VAL A 395 3.22 -11.29 -3.08
C VAL A 395 3.99 -10.95 -4.34
N SER A 396 5.13 -11.61 -4.55
CA SER A 396 5.94 -11.44 -5.76
C SER A 396 6.41 -12.75 -6.38
N ASP A 397 6.83 -12.68 -7.64
CA ASP A 397 7.62 -13.74 -8.25
C ASP A 397 9.12 -13.57 -7.90
N GLU A 398 9.95 -14.54 -8.24
CA GLU A 398 11.41 -14.49 -8.03
C GLU A 398 12.06 -13.36 -8.85
N ASP A 399 11.60 -13.13 -10.09
CA ASP A 399 12.15 -12.10 -10.97
C ASP A 399 12.04 -10.69 -10.39
N ALA A 400 10.92 -10.38 -9.72
CA ALA A 400 10.76 -9.09 -9.04
C ALA A 400 11.72 -8.93 -7.85
N THR A 401 12.36 -9.99 -7.36
CA THR A 401 13.30 -9.90 -6.22
C THR A 401 14.72 -9.52 -6.61
N SER A 402 15.02 -9.31 -7.90
CA SER A 402 16.40 -9.16 -8.41
C SER A 402 17.19 -8.00 -7.80
N GLU A 403 16.51 -6.96 -7.33
CA GLU A 403 17.11 -5.78 -6.67
C GLU A 403 17.05 -5.84 -5.14
N LEU A 404 16.49 -6.92 -4.56
CA LEU A 404 16.47 -7.13 -3.11
C LEU A 404 17.79 -7.70 -2.61
N ARG A 405 18.15 -7.40 -1.36
CA ARG A 405 19.27 -8.06 -0.69
C ARG A 405 18.92 -9.53 -0.47
N VAL A 406 19.90 -10.40 -0.70
CA VAL A 406 19.81 -11.85 -0.43
C VAL A 406 19.32 -12.14 1.00
N ARG A 407 19.75 -11.32 1.98
CA ARG A 407 19.31 -11.46 3.37
C ARG A 407 17.80 -11.24 3.53
N THR A 408 17.23 -10.28 2.82
CA THR A 408 15.79 -9.95 2.84
C THR A 408 14.98 -11.11 2.29
N VAL A 409 15.35 -11.62 1.11
CA VAL A 409 14.69 -12.78 0.47
C VAL A 409 14.75 -14.01 1.39
N ARG A 410 15.93 -14.33 1.94
CA ARG A 410 16.09 -15.47 2.86
C ARG A 410 15.28 -15.31 4.15
N TYR A 411 15.16 -14.10 4.66
CA TYR A 411 14.37 -13.80 5.86
C TYR A 411 12.90 -14.12 5.65
N PHE A 412 12.28 -13.61 4.59
CA PHE A 412 10.85 -13.82 4.33
C PHE A 412 10.51 -15.26 3.93
N LYS A 413 11.32 -15.91 3.08
CA LYS A 413 11.19 -17.36 2.82
C LYS A 413 11.35 -18.19 4.11
N GLY A 414 12.20 -17.75 5.03
CA GLY A 414 12.37 -18.38 6.34
C GLY A 414 11.14 -18.25 7.24
N ILE A 415 10.53 -17.06 7.29
CA ILE A 415 9.30 -16.81 8.06
C ILE A 415 8.15 -17.68 7.54
N GLU A 416 7.96 -17.75 6.23
CA GLU A 416 6.89 -18.53 5.63
C GLU A 416 7.00 -20.02 5.98
N ARG A 417 8.18 -20.62 5.83
CA ARG A 417 8.41 -22.02 6.22
C ARG A 417 8.13 -22.28 7.69
N ALA A 418 8.60 -21.39 8.57
CA ALA A 418 8.35 -21.51 10.01
C ALA A 418 6.84 -21.42 10.31
N GLN A 419 6.12 -20.54 9.63
CA GLN A 419 4.67 -20.42 9.76
C GLN A 419 3.96 -21.70 9.31
N GLU A 420 4.32 -22.27 8.17
CA GLU A 420 3.76 -23.54 7.69
C GLU A 420 4.02 -24.71 8.65
N GLU A 421 5.23 -24.80 9.20
CA GLU A 421 5.60 -25.81 10.19
C GLU A 421 4.75 -25.69 11.46
N ILE A 422 4.58 -24.47 11.97
CA ILE A 422 3.72 -24.17 13.12
C ILE A 422 2.26 -24.54 12.82
N GLU A 423 1.75 -24.17 11.64
CA GLU A 423 0.36 -24.47 11.25
C GLU A 423 0.09 -25.97 11.12
N LYS A 424 1.08 -26.74 10.63
CA LYS A 424 1.04 -28.20 10.57
C LYS A 424 1.10 -28.80 11.98
N LEU A 425 2.01 -28.33 12.82
CA LEU A 425 2.25 -28.87 14.16
C LEU A 425 1.09 -28.64 15.12
N TYR A 426 0.45 -27.47 15.06
CA TYR A 426 -0.67 -27.12 15.96
C TYR A 426 -2.05 -27.33 15.34
N GLY A 427 -2.15 -27.92 14.14
CA GLY A 427 -3.42 -28.17 13.47
C GLY A 427 -4.25 -26.88 13.29
N LEU A 428 -3.60 -25.75 13.05
CA LEU A 428 -4.25 -24.44 12.86
C LEU A 428 -4.91 -24.31 11.48
N HIS A 429 -4.84 -25.36 10.65
CA HIS A 429 -5.59 -25.45 9.41
C HIS A 429 -7.09 -25.49 9.74
N GLY A 430 -7.82 -24.47 9.30
CA GLY A 430 -9.29 -24.39 9.34
C GLY A 430 -10.02 -25.43 8.47
N HIS A 431 -9.42 -26.59 8.20
CA HIS A 431 -10.11 -27.71 7.58
C HIS A 431 -10.81 -28.53 8.65
N LYS A 432 -12.12 -28.29 8.84
CA LYS A 432 -12.99 -29.41 9.22
C LYS A 432 -12.87 -30.45 8.12
N LYS A 433 -12.13 -31.54 8.37
CA LYS A 433 -12.32 -32.76 7.59
C LYS A 433 -13.81 -33.11 7.68
N SER A 434 -14.50 -33.12 6.55
CA SER A 434 -15.78 -33.82 6.44
C SER A 434 -15.60 -35.25 6.98
N PRO A 435 -16.53 -35.78 7.79
CA PRO A 435 -16.39 -37.12 8.31
C PRO A 435 -16.41 -38.10 7.15
N SER A 436 -15.26 -38.68 6.81
CA SER A 436 -15.20 -39.87 5.98
C SER A 436 -15.94 -40.97 6.73
N SER A 437 -17.04 -41.43 6.15
CA SER A 437 -17.80 -42.61 6.56
C SER A 437 -16.85 -43.74 6.99
N GLY A 438 -17.00 -44.18 8.23
CA GLY A 438 -16.20 -45.26 8.82
C GLY A 438 -16.32 -46.54 8.00
N GLY A 439 -15.22 -46.94 7.39
CA GLY A 439 -14.97 -48.33 7.01
C GLY A 439 -14.12 -48.95 8.11
N SER A 440 -14.71 -49.84 8.91
CA SER A 440 -13.98 -50.66 9.88
C SER A 440 -12.93 -51.53 9.17
N PRO A 441 -11.73 -51.70 9.75
CA PRO A 441 -10.76 -52.65 9.21
C PRO A 441 -11.21 -54.08 9.58
N VAL A 442 -11.56 -54.87 8.56
CA VAL A 442 -11.72 -56.32 8.71
C VAL A 442 -10.33 -56.93 8.81
N VAL A 443 -10.00 -57.41 10.00
CA VAL A 443 -8.84 -58.26 10.28
C VAL A 443 -9.18 -59.66 9.78
N ASN A 444 -8.64 -60.06 8.63
CA ASN A 444 -8.64 -61.47 8.22
C ASN A 444 -7.38 -62.13 8.79
N GLY A 445 -7.53 -62.73 9.97
CA GLY A 445 -6.67 -63.81 10.42
C GLY A 445 -7.32 -65.14 10.09
N SER A 446 -6.71 -65.92 9.20
CA SER A 446 -6.95 -67.36 9.13
C SER A 446 -5.61 -68.06 8.90
N ILE A 447 -5.22 -68.77 9.94
CA ILE A 447 -4.21 -69.82 9.98
C ILE A 447 -4.86 -71.08 9.40
N ASN A 448 -4.29 -71.61 8.32
CA ASN A 448 -3.94 -73.02 8.10
C ASN A 448 -3.41 -73.22 6.67
#